data_AF-A0A9D7S723-F1
#
_entry.id   AF-A0A9D7S723-F1
#
_cell.length_a   1.000
_cell.length_b   1.000
_cell.length_c   1.000
_cell.angle_alpha   90.00
_cell.angle_beta   90.00
_cell.angle_gamma   90.00
#
_symmetry.space_group_name_H-M   'P 1'
#
loop_
_entity.id
_entity.type
_entity.pdbx_description
1 polymer ?
#
loop_
_entity_poly.entity_id
_entity_poly.type
_entity_poly.pdbx_seq_one_letter_code
_entity_poly.pdbx_strand_id
1 'polypeptide(L)'
;MKIVVISSALIFQVIGNSLFGQTGGQSSFLFLNLSPSARNTALGSYAISWPGSDPTSAYLNPSLLNDKMNTAISFNHQFYFDGIDAGHVSYSQLIKKWNINAQAGFQYISSDKIVCC
;
A
#
# COMPACT_ATOMS: atom_id res chain seq x y z
N MET A 1 -51.58 25.43 2.94
CA MET A 1 -50.72 24.22 2.80
C MET A 1 -49.57 24.39 1.81
N LYS A 2 -49.78 24.96 0.61
CA LYS A 2 -48.71 25.17 -0.40
C LYS A 2 -47.55 26.08 0.05
N ILE A 3 -47.83 27.16 0.80
CA ILE A 3 -46.81 28.11 1.27
C ILE A 3 -45.85 27.54 2.34
N VAL A 4 -46.35 26.66 3.23
CA VAL A 4 -45.53 26.02 4.26
C VAL A 4 -44.58 24.99 3.63
N VAL A 5 -45.02 24.29 2.60
CA VAL A 5 -44.20 23.33 1.83
C VAL A 5 -43.09 24.04 1.06
N ILE A 6 -43.39 25.20 0.45
CA ILE A 6 -42.39 25.99 -0.29
C ILE A 6 -41.34 26.58 0.66
N SER A 7 -41.74 27.07 1.85
CA SER A 7 -40.81 27.59 2.86
C SER A 7 -39.89 26.49 3.43
N SER A 8 -40.43 25.29 3.69
CA SER A 8 -39.63 24.15 4.13
C SER A 8 -38.63 23.67 3.06
N ALA A 9 -39.01 23.70 1.78
CA ALA A 9 -38.13 23.31 0.68
C ALA A 9 -36.97 24.30 0.48
N LEU A 10 -37.21 25.59 0.70
CA LEU A 10 -36.18 26.63 0.59
C LEU A 10 -35.14 26.53 1.71
N ILE A 11 -35.57 26.17 2.93
CA ILE A 11 -34.66 25.94 4.07
C ILE A 11 -33.74 24.74 3.81
N PHE A 12 -34.26 23.66 3.20
CA PHE A 12 -33.46 22.48 2.85
C PHE A 12 -32.39 22.78 1.79
N GLN A 13 -32.67 23.66 0.81
CA GLN A 13 -31.70 24.06 -0.20
C GLN A 13 -30.56 24.92 0.35
N VAL A 14 -30.81 25.75 1.38
CA VAL A 14 -29.77 26.62 1.95
C VAL A 14 -28.77 25.81 2.79
N ILE A 15 -29.21 24.76 3.50
CA ILE A 15 -28.34 23.94 4.37
C ILE A 15 -27.41 23.04 3.55
N GLY A 16 -27.84 22.56 2.38
CA GLY A 16 -27.04 21.65 1.54
C GLY A 16 -25.77 22.28 0.94
N ASN A 17 -25.71 23.60 0.79
CA ASN A 17 -24.58 24.30 0.17
C ASN A 17 -23.39 24.54 1.11
N SER A 18 -23.51 24.22 2.40
CA SER A 18 -22.47 24.49 3.41
C SER A 18 -21.67 23.25 3.84
N LEU A 19 -21.86 22.12 3.16
CA LEU A 19 -21.16 20.87 3.48
C LEU A 19 -19.81 20.86 2.76
N PHE A 20 -18.73 21.15 3.50
CA PHE A 20 -17.39 20.78 3.08
C PHE A 20 -17.26 19.24 3.16
N GLY A 21 -16.86 18.61 2.06
CA GLY A 21 -16.46 17.20 2.07
C GLY A 21 -15.19 16.99 2.89
N GLN A 22 -15.00 15.77 3.41
CA GLN A 22 -13.81 15.37 4.15
C GLN A 22 -12.56 15.66 3.30
N THR A 23 -11.67 16.53 3.78
CA THR A 23 -10.36 16.80 3.15
C THR A 23 -9.28 15.80 3.60
N GLY A 24 -9.64 14.84 4.47
CA GLY A 24 -8.79 13.77 4.96
C GLY A 24 -8.66 12.63 3.95
N GLY A 25 -7.44 12.11 3.77
CA GLY A 25 -7.16 10.97 2.89
C GLY A 25 -6.64 11.35 1.50
N GLN A 26 -5.56 12.12 1.41
CA GLN A 26 -4.92 12.41 0.11
C GLN A 26 -4.32 11.16 -0.58
N SER A 27 -4.20 10.04 0.13
CA SER A 27 -3.81 8.75 -0.44
C SER A 27 -4.58 7.63 0.24
N SER A 28 -5.42 6.92 -0.53
CA SER A 28 -6.24 5.82 -0.03
C SER A 28 -5.42 4.57 0.34
N PHE A 29 -4.18 4.47 -0.16
CA PHE A 29 -3.33 3.29 -0.02
C PHE A 29 -1.93 3.64 0.51
N LEU A 30 -1.86 4.42 1.59
CA LEU A 30 -0.58 4.84 2.16
C LEU A 30 0.31 3.67 2.61
N PHE A 31 -0.29 2.50 2.89
CA PHE A 31 0.43 1.29 3.26
C PHE A 31 1.32 0.73 2.13
N LEU A 32 1.06 1.07 0.86
CA LEU A 32 1.94 0.68 -0.25
C LEU A 32 3.33 1.34 -0.15
N ASN A 33 3.44 2.45 0.58
CA ASN A 33 4.72 3.11 0.84
C ASN A 33 5.52 2.44 1.97
N LEU A 34 4.97 1.43 2.65
CA LEU A 34 5.69 0.69 3.69
C LEU A 34 6.79 -0.15 3.05
N SER A 35 7.93 -0.21 3.73
CA SER A 35 9.09 -0.93 3.21
C SER A 35 8.83 -2.44 3.21
N PRO A 36 8.99 -3.13 2.07
CA PRO A 36 8.66 -4.56 1.92
C PRO A 36 9.72 -5.49 2.53
N SER A 37 10.81 -4.95 3.08
CA SER A 37 11.97 -5.69 3.56
C SER A 37 12.54 -5.10 4.85
N ALA A 38 12.90 -5.96 5.80
CA ALA A 38 13.59 -5.55 7.02
C ALA A 38 14.94 -4.88 6.73
N ARG A 39 15.67 -5.37 5.71
CA ARG A 39 16.93 -4.77 5.25
C ARG A 39 16.72 -3.33 4.78
N ASN A 40 15.74 -3.13 3.91
CA ASN A 40 15.49 -1.81 3.36
C ASN A 40 15.01 -0.85 4.45
N THR A 41 14.20 -1.34 5.40
CA THR A 41 13.81 -0.58 6.60
C THR A 41 15.01 -0.16 7.45
N ALA A 42 15.92 -1.09 7.78
CA ALA A 42 17.11 -0.82 8.59
C ALA A 42 18.06 0.19 7.94
N LEU A 43 18.07 0.26 6.61
CA LEU A 43 18.86 1.21 5.82
C LEU A 43 18.12 2.52 5.52
N GLY A 44 16.98 2.78 6.17
CA GLY A 44 16.20 4.00 5.95
C GLY A 44 15.61 4.11 4.54
N SER A 45 15.25 2.98 3.94
CA SER A 45 14.74 2.85 2.57
C SER A 45 15.72 3.28 1.47
N TYR A 46 17.02 3.28 1.75
CA TYR A 46 18.06 3.66 0.79
C TYR A 46 18.37 2.58 -0.26
N ALA A 47 18.06 1.30 0.02
CA ALA A 47 18.52 0.16 -0.78
C ALA A 47 17.60 -0.19 -1.97
N ILE A 48 17.04 0.82 -2.65
CA ILE A 48 16.11 0.64 -3.79
C ILE A 48 16.76 0.13 -5.08
N SER A 49 18.10 0.20 -5.19
CA SER A 49 18.88 -0.16 -6.38
C SER A 49 19.80 -1.36 -6.15
N TRP A 50 19.63 -2.10 -5.05
CA TRP A 50 20.51 -3.22 -4.70
C TRP A 50 20.21 -4.47 -5.55
N PRO A 51 21.12 -4.95 -6.42
CA PRO A 51 20.88 -6.07 -7.34
C PRO A 51 21.07 -7.44 -6.65
N GLY A 52 20.57 -7.57 -5.43
CA GLY A 52 20.70 -8.79 -4.62
C GLY A 52 19.96 -10.00 -5.21
N SER A 53 19.98 -11.11 -4.46
CA SER A 53 19.21 -12.32 -4.75
C SER A 53 17.88 -12.38 -3.98
N ASP A 54 17.39 -11.24 -3.47
CA ASP A 54 16.15 -11.15 -2.70
C ASP A 54 15.02 -10.63 -3.59
N PRO A 55 13.92 -11.41 -3.78
CA PRO A 55 12.73 -10.96 -4.50
C PRO A 55 12.22 -9.60 -4.05
N THR A 56 12.32 -9.23 -2.76
CA THR A 56 11.81 -7.92 -2.30
C THR A 56 12.41 -6.73 -3.02
N SER A 57 13.62 -6.87 -3.57
CA SER A 57 14.29 -5.81 -4.35
C SER A 57 13.54 -5.52 -5.65
N ALA A 58 12.97 -6.55 -6.29
CA ALA A 58 12.19 -6.41 -7.50
C ALA A 58 10.77 -5.85 -7.25
N TYR A 59 10.24 -5.98 -6.02
CA TYR A 59 9.04 -5.25 -5.60
C TYR A 59 9.29 -3.74 -5.51
N LEU A 60 10.46 -3.32 -5.02
CA LEU A 60 10.86 -1.91 -4.97
C LEU A 60 11.20 -1.35 -6.35
N ASN A 61 11.83 -2.16 -7.19
CA ASN A 61 12.24 -1.77 -8.53
C ASN A 61 12.21 -2.98 -9.48
N PRO A 62 11.22 -3.08 -10.38
CA PRO A 62 11.07 -4.20 -11.31
C PRO A 62 12.30 -4.47 -12.18
N SER A 63 13.15 -3.46 -12.42
CA SER A 63 14.39 -3.62 -13.21
C SER A 63 15.49 -4.41 -12.49
N LEU A 64 15.39 -4.63 -11.18
CA LEU A 64 16.35 -5.42 -10.40
C LEU A 64 16.09 -6.93 -10.45
N LEU A 65 14.96 -7.33 -11.03
CA LEU A 65 14.57 -8.73 -11.17
C LEU A 65 15.61 -9.47 -12.04
N ASN A 66 16.20 -10.53 -11.49
CA ASN A 66 17.32 -11.21 -12.12
C ASN A 66 17.27 -12.73 -11.92
N ASP A 67 18.07 -13.47 -12.71
CA ASP A 67 18.09 -14.93 -12.72
C ASP A 67 18.56 -15.56 -11.40
N LYS A 68 19.28 -14.79 -10.56
CA LYS A 68 19.72 -15.26 -9.23
C LYS A 68 18.55 -15.38 -8.25
N MET A 69 17.39 -14.80 -8.57
CA MET A 69 16.16 -14.88 -7.78
C MET A 69 15.27 -16.07 -8.20
N ASN A 70 15.76 -16.98 -9.06
CA ASN A 70 14.98 -18.11 -9.51
C ASN A 70 14.58 -19.04 -8.34
N THR A 71 13.28 -19.21 -8.11
CA THR A 71 12.72 -20.03 -7.01
C THR A 71 13.06 -19.45 -5.63
N ALA A 72 13.18 -18.12 -5.53
CA ALA A 72 13.43 -17.43 -4.28
C ALA A 72 12.11 -16.98 -3.63
N ILE A 73 12.01 -17.17 -2.32
CA ILE A 73 10.90 -16.69 -1.48
C ILE A 73 11.46 -15.79 -0.39
N SER A 74 10.76 -14.70 -0.08
CA SER A 74 11.12 -13.76 0.97
C SER A 74 9.89 -13.42 1.81
N PHE A 75 10.05 -13.49 3.13
CA PHE A 75 9.02 -13.21 4.12
C PHE A 75 9.52 -12.13 5.07
N ASN A 76 8.71 -11.09 5.26
CA ASN A 76 9.03 -9.96 6.12
C ASN A 76 7.82 -9.61 6.98
N HIS A 77 8.08 -9.28 8.25
CA HIS A 77 7.10 -8.82 9.20
C HIS A 77 7.64 -7.59 9.93
N GLN A 78 6.81 -6.58 10.11
CA GLN A 78 7.17 -5.31 10.71
C GLN A 78 6.15 -4.94 11.79
N PHE A 79 6.65 -4.83 13.01
CA PHE A 79 5.89 -4.41 14.17
C PHE A 79 6.07 -2.91 14.37
N TYR A 80 4.98 -2.14 14.31
CA TYR A 80 4.97 -0.73 14.65
C TYR A 80 4.44 -0.53 16.07
N PHE A 81 5.04 0.43 16.79
CA PHE A 81 4.72 0.69 18.21
C PHE A 81 3.27 1.15 18.46
N ASP A 82 2.56 1.61 17.44
CA ASP A 82 1.15 2.05 17.54
C ASP A 82 0.14 0.88 17.42
N GLY A 83 0.59 -0.37 17.57
CA GLY A 83 -0.25 -1.56 17.41
C GLY A 83 -0.65 -1.82 15.95
N ILE A 84 0.27 -1.53 15.03
CA ILE A 84 0.11 -1.79 13.59
C ILE A 84 1.07 -2.91 13.21
N ASP A 85 0.53 -3.98 12.65
CA ASP A 85 1.27 -5.13 12.13
C ASP A 85 1.23 -5.08 10.60
N ALA A 86 2.41 -4.97 9.99
CA ALA A 86 2.56 -5.01 8.55
C ALA A 86 3.39 -6.22 8.13
N GLY A 87 2.99 -6.90 7.08
CA GLY A 87 3.73 -8.04 6.55
C GLY A 87 3.80 -8.03 5.04
N HIS A 88 4.87 -8.62 4.52
CA HIS A 88 5.10 -8.75 3.09
C HIS A 88 5.72 -10.10 2.76
N VAL A 89 5.15 -10.77 1.77
CA VAL A 89 5.63 -12.04 1.23
C VAL A 89 5.85 -11.87 -0.26
N SER A 90 6.99 -12.31 -0.77
CA SER A 90 7.28 -12.24 -2.20
C SER A 90 7.96 -13.51 -2.70
N TYR A 91 7.67 -13.83 -3.96
CA TYR A 91 8.14 -15.02 -4.65
C TYR A 91 8.59 -14.66 -6.06
N SER A 92 9.75 -15.16 -6.47
CA SER A 92 10.26 -15.00 -7.83
C SER A 92 10.61 -16.34 -8.48
N GLN A 93 10.35 -16.42 -9.78
CA GLN A 93 10.60 -17.60 -10.60
C GLN A 93 11.11 -17.19 -11.98
N LEU A 94 12.17 -17.87 -12.45
CA LEU A 94 12.58 -17.82 -13.85
C LEU A 94 11.79 -18.83 -14.68
N ILE A 95 10.99 -18.34 -15.62
CA ILE A 95 10.26 -19.16 -16.60
C ILE A 95 11.22 -19.50 -17.73
N LYS A 96 11.92 -20.63 -17.61
CA LYS A 96 12.95 -21.09 -18.56
C LYS A 96 12.47 -21.17 -20.01
N LYS A 97 11.19 -21.46 -20.24
CA LYS A 97 10.63 -21.61 -21.60
C LYS A 97 10.77 -20.34 -22.43
N TRP A 98 10.55 -19.17 -21.81
CA TRP A 98 10.53 -17.86 -22.49
C TRP A 98 11.66 -16.93 -22.02
N ASN A 99 12.53 -17.42 -21.13
CA ASN A 99 13.58 -16.63 -20.47
C ASN A 99 13.04 -15.36 -19.78
N ILE A 100 11.89 -15.49 -19.11
CA ILE A 100 11.23 -14.38 -18.41
C ILE A 100 11.37 -14.62 -16.91
N ASN A 101 11.91 -13.63 -16.19
CA ASN A 101 11.79 -13.60 -14.75
C ASN A 101 10.43 -13.01 -14.38
N ALA A 102 9.68 -13.73 -13.56
CA ALA A 102 8.42 -13.29 -13.01
C ALA A 102 8.54 -13.18 -11.49
N GLN A 103 7.77 -12.26 -10.92
CA GLN A 103 7.64 -12.10 -9.49
C GLN A 103 6.17 -11.86 -9.12
N ALA A 104 5.76 -12.39 -7.98
CA ALA A 104 4.52 -12.03 -7.31
C ALA A 104 4.79 -11.72 -5.83
N GLY A 105 3.93 -10.90 -5.22
CA GLY A 105 4.01 -10.59 -3.81
C GLY A 105 2.66 -10.26 -3.22
N PHE A 106 2.56 -10.39 -1.90
CA PHE A 106 1.39 -10.08 -1.10
C PHE A 106 1.82 -9.20 0.07
N GLN A 107 1.17 -8.06 0.25
CA GLN A 107 1.39 -7.14 1.36
C GLN A 107 0.09 -7.00 2.15
N TYR A 108 0.19 -7.03 3.47
CA TYR A 108 -0.92 -6.77 4.36
C TYR A 108 -0.54 -5.78 5.45
N ILE A 109 -1.56 -5.10 5.96
CA ILE A 109 -1.50 -4.27 7.15
C ILE A 109 -2.71 -4.62 8.01
N SER A 110 -2.47 -4.84 9.29
CA SER A 110 -3.48 -5.06 10.32
C SER A 110 -3.26 -4.03 11.40
N SER A 111 -4.33 -3.36 11.80
CA SER A 111 -4.30 -2.36 12.86
C SER A 111 -5.48 -2.63 13.79
N ASP A 112 -5.26 -2.57 15.10
CA ASP A 112 -6.35 -2.69 16.08
C ASP A 112 -7.33 -1.51 16.03
N LYS A 113 -6.86 -0.35 15.55
CA LYS A 113 -7.67 0.84 15.34
C LYS A 113 -7.82 1.08 13.84
N ILE A 114 -9.04 1.44 13.43
CA ILE A 114 -9.27 1.97 12.08
C ILE A 114 -8.49 3.28 12.00
N VAL A 115 -7.38 3.28 11.25
CA VAL A 115 -6.65 4.48 10.87
C VAL A 115 -7.49 5.18 9.80
N CYS A 116 -8.59 5.80 10.23
CA CYS A 116 -9.35 6.73 9.41
C CYS A 116 -8.67 8.09 9.48
N CYS A 117 -8.46 8.65 8.29
CA CYS A 117 -7.99 10.01 8.07
C CYS A 117 -8.96 11.05 8.65
#